data_AF-A0A522D9N9-F1
#
_entry.id   AF-A0A522D9N9-F1
#
_cell.length_a   1.000
_cell.length_b   1.000
_cell.length_c   1.000
_cell.angle_alpha   90.00
_cell.angle_beta   90.00
_cell.angle_gamma   90.00
#
_symmetry.space_group_name_H-M   'P 1'
#
loop_
_entity.id
_entity.type
_entity.pdbx_description
1 polymer ?
#
loop_
_entity_poly.entity_id
_entity_poly.type
_entity_poly.pdbx_seq_one_letter_code
_entity_poly.pdbx_strand_id
1 'polypeptide(L)'
;MRNPSAITAPVGPILVAILFMFWSAPISSQMPDWVTVRDRDGNTMFMDRNGRIYCDGDPRPGFIRVSADNASFYLHQGAELIRNHYKREGLTVLKSILALPEKDERVRKAREGASALVNAFVKSEGDRFDSLNAQASLFHIKADGIESVINDKYGYRFDIRGRVAILKSSERKTGQSGYHGLSFSVILETGSPAAAEESASDALVALDVEKFPERAVSVARAEDHWRKTLGADTFIRTRHRFDEQAIEYEFSDAKAPYGGFEAIYLAGRKVICLRIISPAQKFQAQTAKFREILKGFSTVNGAD
;
A
#
# COMPACT_ATOMS: atom_id res chain seq x y z
N MET A 1 52.47 -33.12 79.63
CA MET A 1 51.08 -33.01 79.15
C MET A 1 50.75 -31.55 78.84
N ARG A 2 50.11 -31.31 77.69
CA ARG A 2 49.58 -30.05 77.10
C ARG A 2 50.36 -29.48 75.90
N ASN A 3 49.81 -29.76 74.72
CA ASN A 3 49.93 -28.96 73.49
C ASN A 3 49.14 -27.63 73.69
N PRO A 4 49.50 -26.55 72.96
CA PRO A 4 48.78 -26.28 71.72
C PRO A 4 49.62 -25.72 70.55
N SER A 5 49.13 -26.04 69.36
CA SER A 5 49.48 -25.57 68.03
C SER A 5 49.05 -24.12 67.76
N ALA A 6 49.76 -23.39 66.88
CA ALA A 6 49.21 -22.27 66.12
C ALA A 6 49.91 -22.12 64.75
N ILE A 7 49.25 -22.56 63.68
CA ILE A 7 48.62 -21.76 62.60
C ILE A 7 49.59 -21.40 61.46
N THR A 8 49.62 -22.30 60.48
CA THR A 8 49.91 -21.99 59.07
C THR A 8 48.67 -21.32 58.46
N ALA A 9 48.81 -20.11 57.93
CA ALA A 9 47.75 -19.45 57.15
C ALA A 9 47.82 -19.92 55.68
N PRO A 10 46.71 -20.32 55.05
CA PRO A 10 46.67 -20.58 53.61
C PRO A 10 46.47 -19.26 52.86
N VAL A 11 47.36 -18.97 51.92
CA VAL A 11 47.17 -17.89 50.93
C VAL A 11 46.03 -18.33 50.01
N GLY A 12 44.85 -17.73 50.22
CA GLY A 12 43.61 -18.10 49.53
C GLY A 12 43.58 -17.74 48.04
N PRO A 13 42.67 -18.36 47.27
CA PRO A 13 42.56 -18.33 45.80
C PRO A 13 41.95 -17.03 45.26
N ILE A 14 42.18 -15.89 45.93
CA ILE A 14 41.52 -14.62 45.62
C ILE A 14 42.23 -13.87 44.48
N LEU A 15 43.51 -14.16 44.24
CA LEU A 15 44.28 -13.47 43.18
C LEU A 15 43.91 -13.90 41.75
N VAL A 16 43.35 -15.10 41.57
CA VAL A 16 43.01 -15.62 40.22
C VAL A 16 41.67 -15.07 39.72
N ALA A 17 40.73 -14.75 40.62
CA ALA A 17 39.42 -14.22 40.26
C ALA A 17 39.48 -12.76 39.76
N ILE A 18 40.46 -11.97 40.23
CA ILE A 18 40.59 -10.55 39.85
C ILE A 18 41.25 -10.41 38.47
N LEU A 19 42.07 -11.38 38.04
CA LEU A 19 42.71 -11.33 36.72
C LEU A 19 41.74 -11.63 35.56
N PHE A 20 40.65 -12.37 35.81
CA PHE A 20 39.63 -12.68 34.78
C PHE A 20 38.60 -11.57 34.57
N MET A 21 38.44 -10.63 35.53
CA MET A 21 37.49 -9.52 35.40
C MET A 21 37.98 -8.37 34.50
N PHE A 22 39.27 -8.32 34.15
CA PHE A 22 39.82 -7.29 33.27
C PHE A 22 39.92 -7.69 31.79
N TRP A 23 39.47 -8.90 31.44
CA TRP A 23 39.45 -9.41 30.06
C TRP A 23 38.05 -9.55 29.45
N SER A 24 37.02 -9.05 30.12
CA SER A 24 35.75 -8.72 29.46
C SER A 24 35.84 -7.29 28.93
N ALA A 25 36.73 -7.08 27.94
CA ALA A 25 36.55 -5.93 27.06
C ALA A 25 35.11 -6.05 26.52
N PRO A 26 34.26 -5.02 26.66
CA PRO A 26 33.03 -5.01 25.91
C PRO A 26 33.47 -5.09 24.45
N ILE A 27 33.17 -6.21 23.80
CA ILE A 27 33.06 -6.26 22.35
C ILE A 27 31.87 -5.36 22.07
N SER A 28 32.10 -4.05 22.12
CA SER A 28 31.24 -3.06 21.52
C SER A 28 31.14 -3.54 20.10
N SER A 29 29.98 -4.09 19.75
CA SER A 29 29.55 -4.25 18.37
C SER A 29 29.69 -2.86 17.74
N GLN A 30 30.86 -2.56 17.18
CA GLN A 30 31.04 -1.39 16.35
C GLN A 30 30.05 -1.59 15.22
N MET A 31 28.99 -0.78 15.21
CA MET A 31 28.20 -0.66 14.01
C MET A 31 29.20 -0.34 12.89
N PRO A 32 29.17 -1.08 11.76
CA PRO A 32 29.96 -0.70 10.60
C PRO A 32 29.67 0.77 10.30
N ASP A 33 30.59 1.50 9.64
CA ASP A 33 30.43 2.92 9.30
C ASP A 33 29.19 3.16 8.42
N TRP A 34 28.02 3.13 9.03
CA TRP A 34 26.72 3.27 8.41
C TRP A 34 26.30 4.71 8.54
N VAL A 35 25.94 5.31 7.43
CA VAL A 35 25.36 6.65 7.39
C VAL A 35 23.86 6.49 7.31
N THR A 36 23.15 7.12 8.25
CA THR A 36 21.70 7.23 8.19
C THR A 36 21.34 8.31 7.18
N VAL A 37 20.59 7.93 6.14
CA VAL A 37 20.12 8.81 5.08
C VAL A 37 18.60 8.85 5.10
N ARG A 38 18.02 10.03 4.87
CA ARG A 38 16.58 10.20 4.69
C ARG A 38 16.28 10.62 3.27
N ASP A 39 15.41 9.90 2.58
CA ASP A 39 15.01 10.25 1.22
C ASP A 39 13.90 11.32 1.19
N ARG A 40 13.52 11.72 -0.03
CA ARG A 40 12.46 12.71 -0.28
C ARG A 40 11.05 12.24 0.10
N ASP A 41 10.84 10.93 0.22
CA ASP A 41 9.60 10.36 0.74
C ASP A 41 9.62 10.21 2.27
N GLY A 42 10.70 10.66 2.92
CA GLY A 42 10.88 10.61 4.36
C GLY A 42 11.31 9.24 4.88
N ASN A 43 11.66 8.29 3.99
CA ASN A 43 12.14 6.98 4.37
C ASN A 43 13.55 7.08 4.95
N THR A 44 13.75 6.46 6.12
CA THR A 44 15.07 6.30 6.72
C THR A 44 15.73 5.03 6.18
N MET A 45 16.97 5.15 5.73
CA MET A 45 17.79 4.02 5.29
C MET A 45 19.20 4.14 5.86
N PHE A 46 19.86 2.99 6.03
CA PHE A 46 21.25 2.93 6.48
C PHE A 46 22.11 2.53 5.29
N MET A 47 23.18 3.29 5.01
CA MET A 47 24.09 3.02 3.90
C MET A 47 25.49 2.74 4.42
N ASP A 48 26.11 1.67 3.93
CA ASP A 48 27.53 1.44 4.20
C ASP A 48 28.45 2.28 3.29
N ARG A 49 29.76 2.23 3.54
CA ARG A 49 30.77 2.92 2.71
C ARG A 49 30.80 2.46 1.24
N ASN A 50 30.24 1.29 0.93
CA ASN A 50 30.14 0.76 -0.43
C ASN A 50 28.82 1.16 -1.11
N GLY A 51 27.96 1.93 -0.44
CA GLY A 51 26.66 2.37 -0.94
C GLY A 51 25.57 1.29 -0.86
N ARG A 52 25.78 0.19 -0.12
CA ARG A 52 24.76 -0.82 0.09
C ARG A 52 23.69 -0.30 1.06
N ILE A 53 22.44 -0.45 0.65
CA ILE A 53 21.27 -0.01 1.42
C ILE A 53 20.85 -1.13 2.37
N TYR A 54 20.62 -0.75 3.62
CA TYR A 54 20.05 -1.56 4.67
C TYR A 54 18.77 -0.89 5.18
N CYS A 55 17.73 -1.71 5.35
CA CYS A 55 16.44 -1.29 5.87
C CYS A 55 16.18 -1.98 7.21
N ASP A 56 15.26 -1.42 8.02
CA ASP A 56 14.80 -2.03 9.26
C ASP A 56 14.14 -3.41 9.05
N GLY A 57 13.49 -3.59 7.90
CA GLY A 57 12.78 -4.82 7.55
C GLY A 57 11.50 -5.04 8.34
N ASP A 58 10.99 -3.99 9.00
CA ASP A 58 9.76 -4.03 9.78
C ASP A 58 8.57 -3.48 8.96
N PRO A 59 7.35 -3.99 9.17
CA PRO A 59 6.15 -3.47 8.54
C PRO A 59 5.90 -2.03 8.96
N ARG A 60 5.65 -1.18 7.96
CA ARG A 60 5.22 0.19 8.21
C ARG A 60 3.71 0.22 8.44
N PRO A 61 3.22 1.11 9.32
CA PRO A 61 1.78 1.26 9.52
C PRO A 61 1.12 1.77 8.24
N GLY A 62 -0.02 1.17 7.88
CA GLY A 62 -0.81 1.56 6.71
C GLY A 62 -0.31 0.98 5.37
N PHE A 63 -0.81 1.57 4.27
CA PHE A 63 -0.45 1.14 2.92
C PHE A 63 0.82 1.85 2.45
N ILE A 64 1.85 1.09 2.11
CA ILE A 64 3.10 1.63 1.61
C ILE A 64 2.89 2.21 0.21
N ARG A 65 3.17 3.50 0.04
CA ARG A 65 3.26 4.16 -1.26
C ARG A 65 4.66 3.95 -1.82
N VAL A 66 4.79 3.18 -2.90
CA VAL A 66 6.07 2.92 -3.56
C VAL A 66 6.29 3.96 -4.67
N SER A 67 7.31 4.80 -4.51
CA SER A 67 7.65 5.81 -5.52
C SER A 67 8.71 5.32 -6.50
N ALA A 68 8.61 5.76 -7.75
CA ALA A 68 9.67 5.58 -8.74
C ALA A 68 11.01 6.19 -8.26
N ASP A 69 10.94 7.32 -7.55
CA ASP A 69 12.10 8.06 -7.05
C ASP A 69 12.91 7.30 -6.00
N ASN A 70 12.30 6.35 -5.29
CA ASN A 70 12.99 5.58 -4.26
C ASN A 70 12.88 4.06 -4.52
N ALA A 71 12.77 3.66 -5.79
CA ALA A 71 12.57 2.26 -6.19
C ALA A 71 13.65 1.31 -5.62
N SER A 72 14.91 1.74 -5.54
CA SER A 72 16.00 0.95 -4.95
C SER A 72 15.78 0.71 -3.45
N PHE A 73 15.37 1.73 -2.69
CA PHE A 73 15.02 1.59 -1.28
C PHE A 73 13.90 0.56 -1.09
N TYR A 74 12.82 0.67 -1.87
CA TYR A 74 11.70 -0.27 -1.77
C TYR A 74 12.08 -1.70 -2.16
N LEU A 75 13.01 -1.89 -3.11
CA LEU A 75 13.51 -3.22 -3.44
C LEU A 75 14.18 -3.87 -2.21
N HIS A 76 15.05 -3.11 -1.53
CA HIS A 76 15.70 -3.58 -0.32
C HIS A 76 14.69 -3.81 0.81
N GLN A 77 13.75 -2.89 1.04
CA GLN A 77 12.69 -3.07 2.03
C GLN A 77 11.88 -4.34 1.77
N GLY A 78 11.47 -4.57 0.51
CA GLY A 78 10.70 -5.76 0.14
C GLY A 78 11.46 -7.06 0.41
N ALA A 79 12.76 -7.08 0.12
CA ALA A 79 13.62 -8.22 0.41
C ALA A 79 13.81 -8.46 1.93
N GLU A 80 14.00 -7.41 2.71
CA GLU A 80 14.13 -7.49 4.18
C GLU A 80 12.82 -7.95 4.83
N LEU A 81 11.66 -7.42 4.41
CA LEU A 81 10.34 -7.85 4.90
C LEU A 81 10.13 -9.35 4.70
N ILE A 82 10.46 -9.89 3.53
CA ILE A 82 10.34 -11.34 3.27
C ILE A 82 11.29 -12.13 4.18
N ARG A 83 12.53 -11.65 4.37
CA ARG A 83 13.52 -12.30 5.24
C ARG A 83 13.08 -12.33 6.70
N ASN A 84 12.43 -11.26 7.16
CA ASN A 84 11.86 -11.14 8.50
C ASN A 84 10.47 -11.77 8.63
N HIS A 85 10.07 -12.63 7.66
CA HIS A 85 8.81 -13.35 7.63
C HIS A 85 7.53 -12.49 7.47
N TYR A 86 7.66 -11.20 7.15
CA TYR A 86 6.57 -10.31 6.71
C TYR A 86 6.27 -10.49 5.22
N LYS A 87 5.94 -11.73 4.86
CA LYS A 87 5.82 -12.22 3.48
C LYS A 87 4.79 -11.43 2.65
N ARG A 88 3.63 -11.13 3.23
CA ARG A 88 2.55 -10.41 2.55
C ARG A 88 3.00 -8.99 2.21
N GLU A 89 3.53 -8.27 3.19
CA GLU A 89 3.99 -6.89 3.07
C GLU A 89 5.14 -6.80 2.06
N GLY A 90 6.12 -7.70 2.17
CA GLY A 90 7.22 -7.78 1.23
C GLY A 90 6.75 -8.03 -0.20
N LEU A 91 5.84 -8.98 -0.41
CA LEU A 91 5.27 -9.25 -1.73
C LEU A 91 4.48 -8.06 -2.27
N THR A 92 3.70 -7.35 -1.45
CA THR A 92 3.00 -6.12 -1.84
C THR A 92 3.98 -5.07 -2.34
N VAL A 93 5.11 -4.84 -1.65
CA VAL A 93 6.14 -3.89 -2.07
C VAL A 93 6.78 -4.32 -3.39
N LEU A 94 7.16 -5.59 -3.55
CA LEU A 94 7.75 -6.07 -4.80
C LEU A 94 6.79 -5.96 -5.99
N LYS A 95 5.50 -6.30 -5.81
CA LYS A 95 4.46 -6.11 -6.83
C LYS A 95 4.27 -4.64 -7.19
N SER A 96 4.35 -3.75 -6.21
CA SER A 96 4.31 -2.30 -6.43
C SER A 96 5.47 -1.84 -7.32
N ILE A 97 6.69 -2.34 -7.09
CA ILE A 97 7.86 -2.03 -7.93
C ILE A 97 7.63 -2.52 -9.36
N LEU A 98 7.12 -3.75 -9.54
CA LEU A 98 6.80 -4.31 -10.86
C LEU A 98 5.75 -3.49 -11.62
N ALA A 99 4.85 -2.81 -10.91
CA ALA A 99 3.82 -1.96 -11.49
C ALA A 99 4.31 -0.54 -11.86
N LEU A 100 5.52 -0.15 -11.46
CA LEU A 100 6.09 1.16 -11.82
C LEU A 100 6.34 1.26 -13.34
N PRO A 101 6.07 2.43 -13.97
CA PRO A 101 6.42 2.63 -15.37
C PRO A 101 7.96 2.63 -15.53
N GLU A 102 8.44 1.90 -16.53
CA GLU A 102 9.87 1.77 -16.81
C GLU A 102 10.38 3.02 -17.53
N LYS A 103 10.72 4.06 -16.76
CA LYS A 103 11.13 5.37 -17.27
C LYS A 103 12.63 5.62 -17.21
N ASP A 104 13.30 5.01 -16.23
CA ASP A 104 14.72 5.17 -16.03
C ASP A 104 15.39 3.83 -15.66
N GLU A 105 16.71 3.82 -15.79
CA GLU A 105 17.56 2.66 -15.53
C GLU A 105 17.44 2.15 -14.08
N ARG A 106 17.17 3.04 -13.11
CA ARG A 106 17.03 2.68 -11.71
C ARG A 106 15.73 1.91 -11.49
N VAL A 107 14.61 2.37 -12.05
CA VAL A 107 13.33 1.66 -11.99
C VAL A 107 13.44 0.33 -12.73
N ARG A 108 14.12 0.29 -13.88
CA ARG A 108 14.38 -0.95 -14.61
C ARG A 108 15.12 -1.98 -13.75
N LYS A 109 16.27 -1.60 -13.16
CA LYS A 109 17.02 -2.49 -12.24
C LYS A 109 16.20 -2.93 -11.03
N ALA A 110 15.41 -2.01 -10.46
CA ALA A 110 14.54 -2.34 -9.34
C ALA A 110 13.48 -3.38 -9.73
N ARG A 111 12.87 -3.24 -10.92
CA ARG A 111 11.91 -4.21 -11.48
C ARG A 111 12.54 -5.56 -11.76
N GLU A 112 13.74 -5.60 -12.34
CA GLU A 112 14.49 -6.84 -12.55
C GLU A 112 14.78 -7.56 -11.24
N GLY A 113 15.27 -6.82 -10.22
CA GLY A 113 15.49 -7.35 -8.89
C GLY A 113 14.20 -7.84 -8.23
N ALA A 114 13.12 -7.09 -8.31
CA ALA A 114 11.82 -7.47 -7.77
C ALA A 114 11.28 -8.73 -8.46
N SER A 115 11.42 -8.83 -9.79
CA SER A 115 11.02 -10.01 -10.56
C SER A 115 11.80 -11.26 -10.12
N ALA A 116 13.12 -11.14 -9.97
CA ALA A 116 13.96 -12.23 -9.49
C ALA A 116 13.55 -12.70 -8.09
N LEU A 117 13.27 -11.75 -7.17
CA LEU A 117 12.82 -12.06 -5.82
C LEU A 117 11.42 -12.71 -5.81
N VAL A 118 10.47 -12.21 -6.59
CA VAL A 118 9.14 -12.81 -6.71
C VAL A 118 9.25 -14.23 -7.27
N ASN A 119 10.06 -14.45 -8.32
CA ASN A 119 10.27 -15.78 -8.88
C ASN A 119 10.93 -16.75 -7.89
N ALA A 120 11.90 -16.27 -7.11
CA ALA A 120 12.48 -17.06 -6.02
C ALA A 120 11.42 -17.39 -4.95
N PHE A 121 10.55 -16.44 -4.64
CA PHE A 121 9.48 -16.59 -3.66
C PHE A 121 8.39 -17.57 -4.11
N VAL A 122 8.02 -17.56 -5.39
CA VAL A 122 7.15 -18.57 -6.01
C VAL A 122 7.75 -19.97 -5.83
N LYS A 123 9.04 -20.14 -6.12
CA LYS A 123 9.74 -21.43 -5.98
C LYS A 123 9.81 -21.89 -4.51
N SER A 124 9.99 -20.99 -3.56
CA SER A 124 10.13 -21.35 -2.14
C SER A 124 8.79 -21.65 -1.47
N GLU A 125 7.72 -20.93 -1.82
CA GLU A 125 6.41 -21.12 -1.18
C GLU A 125 5.53 -22.17 -1.87
N GLY A 126 5.77 -22.46 -3.16
CA GLY A 126 4.97 -23.39 -3.95
C GLY A 126 3.49 -23.03 -3.92
N ASP A 127 2.63 -23.99 -3.59
CA ASP A 127 1.17 -23.84 -3.53
C ASP A 127 0.69 -22.72 -2.59
N ARG A 128 1.49 -22.35 -1.58
CA ARG A 128 1.14 -21.26 -0.65
C ARG A 128 1.25 -19.88 -1.31
N PHE A 129 2.00 -19.76 -2.40
CA PHE A 129 2.20 -18.50 -3.09
C PHE A 129 0.89 -17.88 -3.55
N ASP A 130 -0.05 -18.67 -4.09
CA ASP A 130 -1.31 -18.14 -4.62
C ASP A 130 -2.15 -17.45 -3.55
N SER A 131 -2.20 -18.03 -2.34
CA SER A 131 -2.87 -17.43 -1.19
C SER A 131 -2.20 -16.12 -0.76
N LEU A 132 -0.86 -16.10 -0.69
CA LEU A 132 -0.08 -14.91 -0.36
C LEU A 132 -0.23 -13.81 -1.42
N ASN A 133 -0.19 -14.18 -2.70
CA ASN A 133 -0.37 -13.27 -3.82
C ASN A 133 -1.77 -12.64 -3.82
N ALA A 134 -2.80 -13.43 -3.51
CA ALA A 134 -4.16 -12.92 -3.37
C ALA A 134 -4.30 -11.94 -2.17
N GLN A 135 -3.55 -12.15 -1.09
CA GLN A 135 -3.51 -11.24 0.06
C GLN A 135 -2.71 -9.96 -0.23
N ALA A 136 -1.67 -10.04 -1.07
CA ALA A 136 -0.84 -8.93 -1.52
C ALA A 136 -1.40 -8.27 -2.80
N SER A 137 -2.72 -8.23 -2.95
CA SER A 137 -3.38 -7.82 -4.20
C SER A 137 -3.58 -6.32 -4.35
N LEU A 138 -3.74 -5.59 -3.22
CA LEU A 138 -3.90 -4.14 -3.20
C LEU A 138 -2.54 -3.47 -2.98
N PHE A 139 -2.12 -2.64 -3.93
CA PHE A 139 -0.87 -1.90 -3.85
C PHE A 139 -1.00 -0.47 -4.38
N HIS A 140 -0.07 0.39 -3.96
CA HIS A 140 -0.09 1.83 -4.19
C HIS A 140 1.27 2.31 -4.71
N ILE A 141 1.29 2.92 -5.88
CA ILE A 141 2.50 3.44 -6.52
C ILE A 141 2.41 4.94 -6.81
N LYS A 142 3.57 5.60 -6.91
CA LYS A 142 3.69 6.99 -7.33
C LYS A 142 4.73 7.13 -8.44
N ALA A 143 4.34 7.68 -9.57
CA ALA A 143 5.24 8.02 -10.68
C ALA A 143 4.75 9.29 -11.39
N ASP A 144 5.67 10.24 -11.61
CA ASP A 144 5.43 11.46 -12.41
C ASP A 144 4.23 12.30 -11.98
N GLY A 145 4.05 12.44 -10.66
CA GLY A 145 2.92 13.20 -10.10
C GLY A 145 1.58 12.48 -10.18
N ILE A 146 1.56 11.21 -10.60
CA ILE A 146 0.39 10.34 -10.60
C ILE A 146 0.56 9.31 -9.48
N GLU A 147 -0.41 9.25 -8.58
CA GLU A 147 -0.57 8.17 -7.62
C GLU A 147 -1.57 7.15 -8.16
N SER A 148 -1.17 5.88 -8.20
CA SER A 148 -1.99 4.79 -8.73
C SER A 148 -2.31 3.78 -7.64
N VAL A 149 -3.60 3.53 -7.42
CA VAL A 149 -4.09 2.44 -6.56
C VAL A 149 -4.53 1.29 -7.44
N ILE A 150 -3.95 0.11 -7.21
CA ILE A 150 -4.13 -1.06 -8.08
C ILE A 150 -4.58 -2.23 -7.22
N ASN A 151 -5.56 -2.98 -7.71
CA ASN A 151 -5.92 -4.27 -7.16
C ASN A 151 -5.95 -5.31 -8.27
N ASP A 152 -4.94 -6.16 -8.33
CA ASP A 152 -4.82 -7.14 -9.41
C ASP A 152 -5.78 -8.32 -9.27
N LYS A 153 -6.15 -8.70 -8.04
CA LYS A 153 -7.17 -9.72 -7.75
C LYS A 153 -8.56 -9.28 -8.23
N TYR A 154 -8.93 -8.04 -7.95
CA TYR A 154 -10.21 -7.47 -8.39
C TYR A 154 -10.13 -6.82 -9.77
N GLY A 155 -8.93 -6.67 -10.35
CA GLY A 155 -8.71 -6.26 -11.74
C GLY A 155 -9.04 -4.79 -11.98
N TYR A 156 -8.64 -3.89 -11.10
CA TYR A 156 -8.81 -2.46 -11.31
C TYR A 156 -7.53 -1.67 -11.05
N ARG A 157 -7.47 -0.51 -11.68
CA ARG A 157 -6.42 0.49 -11.52
C ARG A 157 -7.07 1.86 -11.47
N PHE A 158 -6.59 2.69 -10.56
CA PHE A 158 -7.07 4.05 -10.38
C PHE A 158 -5.88 5.01 -10.36
N ASP A 159 -5.71 5.75 -11.46
CA ASP A 159 -4.67 6.76 -11.62
C ASP A 159 -5.19 8.15 -11.23
N ILE A 160 -4.52 8.81 -10.29
CA ILE A 160 -4.97 10.07 -9.71
C ILE A 160 -3.83 11.07 -9.73
N ARG A 161 -4.08 12.25 -10.31
CA ARG A 161 -3.17 13.39 -10.20
C ARG A 161 -3.43 14.13 -8.89
N GLY A 162 -2.61 13.83 -7.89
CA GLY A 162 -2.82 14.27 -6.51
C GLY A 162 -2.18 13.32 -5.52
N ARG A 163 -2.36 13.61 -4.25
CA ARG A 163 -1.95 12.73 -3.16
C ARG A 163 -3.13 11.85 -2.74
N VAL A 164 -2.87 10.56 -2.59
CA VAL A 164 -3.84 9.54 -2.18
C VAL A 164 -3.41 8.97 -0.83
N ALA A 165 -4.35 8.84 0.09
CA ALA A 165 -4.15 8.06 1.30
C ALA A 165 -5.26 7.03 1.45
N ILE A 166 -4.88 5.74 1.42
CA ILE A 166 -5.82 4.65 1.61
C ILE A 166 -6.25 4.62 3.08
N LEU A 167 -7.56 4.78 3.31
CA LEU A 167 -8.15 4.86 4.63
C LEU A 167 -8.62 3.48 5.10
N LYS A 168 -9.24 2.71 4.19
CA LYS A 168 -9.78 1.40 4.51
C LYS A 168 -9.79 0.49 3.29
N SER A 169 -9.49 -0.78 3.51
CA SER A 169 -9.75 -1.86 2.57
C SER A 169 -10.45 -2.98 3.33
N SER A 170 -11.50 -3.55 2.75
CA SER A 170 -12.22 -4.69 3.30
C SER A 170 -12.50 -5.70 2.21
N GLU A 171 -12.42 -6.97 2.57
CA GLU A 171 -12.73 -8.06 1.66
C GLU A 171 -13.69 -9.03 2.34
N ARG A 172 -14.68 -9.51 1.58
CA ARG A 172 -15.58 -10.60 1.98
C ARG A 172 -15.67 -11.61 0.85
N LYS A 173 -15.62 -12.90 1.18
CA LYS A 173 -15.76 -13.97 0.19
C LYS A 173 -16.84 -14.95 0.65
N THR A 174 -17.73 -15.33 -0.26
CA THR A 174 -18.79 -16.31 0.00
C THR A 174 -18.94 -17.20 -1.22
N GLY A 175 -18.38 -18.41 -1.16
CA GLY A 175 -18.37 -19.34 -2.29
C GLY A 175 -17.65 -18.76 -3.52
N GLN A 176 -18.38 -18.66 -4.63
CA GLN A 176 -17.89 -18.05 -5.88
C GLN A 176 -18.07 -16.53 -5.93
N SER A 177 -18.83 -15.96 -4.99
CA SER A 177 -19.00 -14.51 -4.87
C SER A 177 -17.89 -13.89 -4.02
N GLY A 178 -17.56 -12.64 -4.33
CA GLY A 178 -16.58 -11.86 -3.60
C GLY A 178 -16.95 -10.39 -3.55
N TYR A 179 -16.54 -9.70 -2.50
CA TYR A 179 -16.72 -8.27 -2.34
C TYR A 179 -15.40 -7.64 -1.89
N HIS A 180 -15.03 -6.55 -2.54
CA HIS A 180 -13.94 -5.68 -2.12
C HIS A 180 -14.47 -4.27 -1.95
N GLY A 181 -14.26 -3.69 -0.77
CA GLY A 181 -14.58 -2.29 -0.49
C GLY A 181 -13.28 -1.55 -0.19
N LEU A 182 -13.02 -0.46 -0.90
CA LEU A 182 -11.86 0.40 -0.75
C LEU A 182 -12.32 1.83 -0.54
N SER A 183 -11.75 2.52 0.46
CA SER A 183 -11.90 3.96 0.59
C SER A 183 -10.56 4.65 0.77
N PHE A 184 -10.41 5.79 0.11
CA PHE A 184 -9.19 6.60 0.18
C PHE A 184 -9.52 8.09 0.07
N SER A 185 -8.70 8.92 0.70
CA SER A 185 -8.76 10.38 0.55
C SER A 185 -7.92 10.82 -0.65
N VAL A 186 -8.34 11.91 -1.27
CA VAL A 186 -7.60 12.58 -2.34
C VAL A 186 -7.37 14.04 -1.95
N ILE A 187 -6.12 14.47 -2.05
CA ILE A 187 -5.71 15.88 -1.98
C ILE A 187 -5.24 16.27 -3.38
N LEU A 188 -5.92 17.26 -3.97
CA LEU A 188 -5.64 17.73 -5.32
C LEU A 188 -4.37 18.59 -5.32
N GLU A 189 -3.56 18.49 -6.38
CA GLU A 189 -2.45 19.42 -6.56
C GLU A 189 -3.00 20.85 -6.78
N THR A 190 -2.69 21.76 -5.85
CA THR A 190 -3.05 23.18 -5.90
C THR A 190 -1.87 24.07 -6.29
N GLY A 191 -0.75 23.50 -6.74
CA GLY A 191 0.40 24.25 -7.25
C GLY A 191 1.38 24.76 -6.18
N SER A 192 1.15 24.50 -4.89
CA SER A 192 2.11 24.78 -3.82
C SER A 192 2.48 23.49 -3.06
N PRO A 193 3.73 23.00 -3.15
CA PRO A 193 4.14 21.72 -2.58
C PRO A 193 4.28 21.71 -1.04
N ALA A 194 4.30 22.89 -0.39
CA ALA A 194 4.61 23.00 1.04
C ALA A 194 3.42 22.83 2.00
N ALA A 195 2.18 22.83 1.51
CA ALA A 195 0.97 22.80 2.36
C ALA A 195 0.32 21.41 2.49
N ALA A 196 0.86 20.38 1.83
CA ALA A 196 0.17 19.11 1.59
C ALA A 196 0.33 18.04 2.70
N GLU A 197 1.08 18.30 3.78
CA GLU A 197 1.31 17.30 4.84
C GLU A 197 0.23 17.28 5.94
N GLU A 198 -0.54 18.37 6.10
CA GLU A 198 -1.66 18.46 7.06
C GLU A 198 -2.97 18.96 6.40
N SER A 199 -3.02 19.06 5.08
CA SER A 199 -4.19 19.61 4.39
C SER A 199 -5.40 18.67 4.51
N ALA A 200 -6.55 19.24 4.87
CA ALA A 200 -7.83 18.55 4.83
C ALA A 200 -8.08 17.96 3.43
N SER A 201 -8.60 16.74 3.38
CA SER A 201 -8.92 16.05 2.13
C SER A 201 -9.84 16.88 1.23
N ASP A 202 -9.59 16.85 -0.08
CA ASP A 202 -10.46 17.52 -1.07
C ASP A 202 -11.63 16.62 -1.48
N ALA A 203 -11.42 15.31 -1.53
CA ALA A 203 -12.48 14.33 -1.73
C ALA A 203 -12.23 13.05 -0.95
N LEU A 204 -13.31 12.34 -0.66
CA LEU A 204 -13.31 10.93 -0.29
C LEU A 204 -13.72 10.14 -1.53
N VAL A 205 -12.97 9.09 -1.83
CA VAL A 205 -13.31 8.15 -2.89
C VAL A 205 -13.63 6.80 -2.25
N ALA A 206 -14.76 6.23 -2.64
CA ALA A 206 -15.18 4.89 -2.24
C ALA A 206 -15.37 4.04 -3.50
N LEU A 207 -14.78 2.85 -3.49
CA LEU A 207 -14.85 1.86 -4.56
C LEU A 207 -15.35 0.56 -3.95
N ASP A 208 -16.50 0.11 -4.43
CA ASP A 208 -17.11 -1.16 -4.09
C ASP A 208 -17.09 -2.07 -5.31
N VAL A 209 -16.47 -3.23 -5.20
CA VAL A 209 -16.44 -4.25 -6.24
C VAL A 209 -17.16 -5.48 -5.75
N GLU A 210 -18.17 -5.93 -6.49
CA GLU A 210 -18.87 -7.18 -6.25
C GLU A 210 -18.63 -8.13 -7.42
N LYS A 211 -18.05 -9.29 -7.12
CA LYS A 211 -17.88 -10.41 -8.05
C LYS A 211 -19.05 -11.36 -7.87
N PHE A 212 -19.79 -11.58 -8.95
CA PHE A 212 -20.89 -12.53 -9.01
C PHE A 212 -20.41 -13.90 -9.53
N PRO A 213 -21.12 -14.99 -9.21
CA PRO A 213 -20.83 -16.31 -9.77
C PRO A 213 -20.97 -16.33 -11.29
N GLU A 214 -22.01 -15.65 -11.78
CA GLU A 214 -22.34 -15.49 -13.19
C GLU A 214 -22.08 -14.06 -13.68
N ARG A 215 -22.06 -13.88 -15.00
CA ARG A 215 -21.87 -12.56 -15.61
C ARG A 215 -23.07 -11.66 -15.30
N ALA A 216 -22.82 -10.42 -14.91
CA ALA A 216 -23.88 -9.42 -14.79
C ALA A 216 -24.51 -9.17 -16.17
N VAL A 217 -25.84 -9.21 -16.23
CA VAL A 217 -26.59 -9.20 -17.50
C VAL A 217 -26.59 -7.81 -18.15
N SER A 218 -26.66 -6.73 -17.35
CA SER A 218 -26.69 -5.36 -17.86
C SER A 218 -26.34 -4.32 -16.80
N VAL A 219 -25.89 -3.14 -17.23
CA VAL A 219 -25.58 -1.99 -16.34
C VAL A 219 -26.82 -1.56 -15.56
N ALA A 220 -28.00 -1.59 -16.18
CA ALA A 220 -29.25 -1.25 -15.51
C ALA A 220 -29.59 -2.21 -14.35
N ARG A 221 -29.33 -3.52 -14.52
CA ARG A 221 -29.52 -4.49 -13.44
C ARG A 221 -28.48 -4.32 -12.34
N ALA A 222 -27.24 -4.01 -12.70
CA ALA A 222 -26.19 -3.65 -11.75
C ALA A 222 -26.54 -2.39 -10.94
N GLU A 223 -27.11 -1.38 -11.59
CA GLU A 223 -27.61 -0.18 -10.93
C GLU A 223 -28.73 -0.50 -9.93
N ASP A 224 -29.76 -1.22 -10.36
CA ASP A 224 -30.87 -1.61 -9.49
C ASP A 224 -30.40 -2.43 -8.28
N HIS A 225 -29.45 -3.35 -8.49
CA HIS A 225 -28.78 -4.09 -7.42
C HIS A 225 -28.10 -3.15 -6.42
N TRP A 226 -27.26 -2.21 -6.90
CA TRP A 226 -26.58 -1.27 -6.01
C TRP A 226 -27.54 -0.37 -5.24
N ARG A 227 -28.58 0.14 -5.90
CA ARG A 227 -29.60 0.97 -5.24
C ARG A 227 -30.31 0.25 -4.09
N LYS A 228 -30.48 -1.06 -4.19
CA LYS A 228 -31.10 -1.89 -3.13
C LYS A 228 -30.12 -2.22 -2.00
N THR A 229 -28.83 -2.36 -2.32
CA THR A 229 -27.80 -2.76 -1.34
C THR A 229 -27.25 -1.58 -0.53
N LEU A 230 -27.21 -0.37 -1.10
CA LEU A 230 -26.55 0.80 -0.49
C LEU A 230 -27.36 1.50 0.60
N GLY A 231 -28.55 0.97 0.93
CA GLY A 231 -29.48 1.63 1.84
C GLY A 231 -30.14 2.87 1.21
N ALA A 232 -31.05 3.51 1.95
CA ALA A 232 -31.68 4.73 1.47
C ALA A 232 -30.68 5.90 1.52
N ASP A 233 -30.49 6.59 0.39
CA ASP A 233 -29.72 7.82 0.28
C ASP A 233 -30.58 9.03 -0.12
N THR A 234 -30.00 10.22 0.03
CA THR A 234 -30.64 11.51 -0.27
C THR A 234 -30.04 12.19 -1.50
N PHE A 235 -29.38 11.41 -2.37
CA PHE A 235 -28.68 11.94 -3.52
C PHE A 235 -29.63 12.19 -4.69
N ILE A 236 -29.65 13.44 -5.14
CA ILE A 236 -30.27 13.86 -6.40
C ILE A 236 -29.23 13.67 -7.49
N ARG A 237 -29.51 12.77 -8.44
CA ARG A 237 -28.56 12.34 -9.47
C ARG A 237 -28.96 12.87 -10.84
N THR A 238 -27.98 13.43 -11.55
CA THR A 238 -28.06 13.82 -12.97
C THR A 238 -27.17 12.90 -13.78
N ARG A 239 -27.74 12.22 -14.77
CA ARG A 239 -27.01 11.25 -15.59
C ARG A 239 -26.17 11.95 -16.65
N HIS A 240 -24.88 11.61 -16.72
CA HIS A 240 -23.94 12.13 -17.73
C HIS A 240 -23.57 11.11 -18.79
N ARG A 241 -23.55 9.82 -18.43
CA ARG A 241 -23.19 8.73 -19.34
C ARG A 241 -24.09 7.53 -19.10
N PHE A 242 -24.47 6.86 -20.18
CA PHE A 242 -25.17 5.58 -20.15
C PHE A 242 -24.83 4.79 -21.40
N ASP A 243 -24.15 3.68 -21.22
CA ASP A 243 -23.86 2.72 -22.28
C ASP A 243 -23.94 1.27 -21.75
N GLU A 244 -23.55 0.31 -22.58
CA GLU A 244 -23.62 -1.11 -22.24
C GLU A 244 -22.68 -1.53 -21.10
N GLN A 245 -21.66 -0.73 -20.78
CA GLN A 245 -20.61 -1.06 -19.83
C GLN A 245 -20.57 -0.12 -18.62
N ALA A 246 -21.13 1.08 -18.73
CA ALA A 246 -21.05 2.10 -17.69
C ALA A 246 -22.29 2.98 -17.59
N ILE A 247 -22.56 3.43 -16.37
CA ILE A 247 -23.46 4.55 -16.07
C ILE A 247 -22.75 5.51 -15.13
N GLU A 248 -22.79 6.80 -15.46
CA GLU A 248 -22.13 7.84 -14.67
C GLU A 248 -23.14 8.93 -14.32
N TYR A 249 -23.11 9.32 -13.06
CA TYR A 249 -23.95 10.32 -12.43
C TYR A 249 -23.09 11.42 -11.83
N GLU A 250 -23.55 12.64 -11.96
CA GLU A 250 -23.23 13.69 -11.00
C GLU A 250 -24.34 13.70 -9.96
N PHE A 251 -23.97 13.85 -8.69
CA PHE A 251 -24.95 13.92 -7.63
C PHE A 251 -24.71 15.13 -6.72
N SER A 252 -25.81 15.57 -6.12
CA SER A 252 -25.82 16.49 -4.99
C SER A 252 -26.65 15.85 -3.87
N ASP A 253 -26.30 16.11 -2.62
CA ASP A 253 -27.07 15.64 -1.48
C ASP A 253 -28.14 16.67 -1.09
N ALA A 254 -29.40 16.24 -0.99
CA ALA A 254 -30.52 17.11 -0.64
C ALA A 254 -30.51 17.57 0.83
N LYS A 255 -29.81 16.85 1.71
CA LYS A 255 -29.78 17.08 3.17
C LYS A 255 -28.42 17.52 3.69
N ALA A 256 -27.35 17.35 2.92
CA ALA A 256 -26.00 17.68 3.33
C ALA A 256 -25.24 18.46 2.25
N PRO A 257 -24.26 19.31 2.61
CA PRO A 257 -23.55 20.16 1.65
C PRO A 257 -22.45 19.37 0.92
N TYR A 258 -22.81 18.25 0.28
CA TYR A 258 -21.90 17.40 -0.49
C TYR A 258 -22.37 17.23 -1.93
N GLY A 259 -21.42 17.04 -2.82
CA GLY A 259 -21.64 16.71 -4.21
C GLY A 259 -20.51 15.86 -4.76
N GLY A 260 -20.70 15.31 -5.95
CA GLY A 260 -19.73 14.37 -6.47
C GLY A 260 -20.12 13.64 -7.73
N PHE A 261 -19.34 12.61 -8.03
CA PHE A 261 -19.62 11.67 -9.10
C PHE A 261 -19.87 10.27 -8.54
N GLU A 262 -20.84 9.58 -9.13
CA GLU A 262 -21.08 8.16 -8.91
C GLU A 262 -21.03 7.46 -10.26
N ALA A 263 -20.29 6.36 -10.35
CA ALA A 263 -20.24 5.56 -11.55
C ALA A 263 -20.42 4.08 -11.23
N ILE A 264 -21.12 3.38 -12.11
CA ILE A 264 -21.28 1.93 -12.03
C ILE A 264 -20.75 1.34 -13.33
N TYR A 265 -19.78 0.44 -13.20
CA TYR A 265 -19.10 -0.22 -14.31
C TYR A 265 -19.36 -1.73 -14.30
N LEU A 266 -19.50 -2.32 -15.48
CA LEU A 266 -19.46 -3.76 -15.69
C LEU A 266 -18.09 -4.20 -16.20
N ALA A 267 -17.52 -5.22 -15.56
CA ALA A 267 -16.27 -5.84 -15.98
C ALA A 267 -16.36 -7.36 -15.83
N GLY A 268 -16.83 -8.03 -16.89
CA GLY A 268 -17.07 -9.48 -16.87
C GLY A 268 -18.07 -9.86 -15.78
N ARG A 269 -17.63 -10.68 -14.82
CA ARG A 269 -18.44 -11.10 -13.65
C ARG A 269 -18.45 -10.09 -12.49
N LYS A 270 -17.85 -8.93 -12.68
CA LYS A 270 -17.70 -7.92 -11.63
C LYS A 270 -18.60 -6.72 -11.94
N VAL A 271 -19.25 -6.22 -10.91
CA VAL A 271 -19.89 -4.91 -10.91
C VAL A 271 -19.12 -4.01 -9.96
N ILE A 272 -18.80 -2.82 -10.42
CA ILE A 272 -17.97 -1.86 -9.69
C ILE A 272 -18.78 -0.60 -9.48
N CYS A 273 -18.97 -0.18 -8.23
CA CYS A 273 -19.53 1.12 -7.89
C CYS A 273 -18.42 2.03 -7.36
N LEU A 274 -18.22 3.16 -8.02
CA LEU A 274 -17.25 4.18 -7.65
C LEU A 274 -18.01 5.44 -7.24
N ARG A 275 -17.72 5.99 -6.07
CA ARG A 275 -18.21 7.29 -5.61
C ARG A 275 -17.05 8.21 -5.26
N ILE A 276 -17.09 9.42 -5.78
CA ILE A 276 -16.20 10.52 -5.42
C ILE A 276 -17.08 11.55 -4.72
N ILE A 277 -16.83 11.81 -3.44
CA ILE A 277 -17.62 12.70 -2.59
C ILE A 277 -16.73 13.87 -2.15
N SER A 278 -17.22 15.09 -2.31
CA SER A 278 -16.51 16.32 -1.90
C SER A 278 -17.50 17.32 -1.30
N PRO A 279 -17.06 18.25 -0.43
CA PRO A 279 -17.88 19.40 -0.04
C PRO A 279 -18.42 20.13 -1.28
N ALA A 280 -19.71 20.46 -1.29
CA ALA A 280 -20.40 20.97 -2.48
C ALA A 280 -19.70 22.21 -3.09
N GLN A 281 -19.23 23.13 -2.25
CA GLN A 281 -18.48 24.30 -2.70
C GLN A 281 -17.18 23.93 -3.44
N LYS A 282 -16.41 22.97 -2.90
CA LYS A 282 -15.18 22.48 -3.55
C LYS A 282 -15.52 21.73 -4.84
N PHE A 283 -16.54 20.88 -4.82
CA PHE A 283 -16.99 20.13 -5.99
C PHE A 283 -17.38 21.05 -7.16
N GLN A 284 -18.19 22.08 -6.89
CA GLN A 284 -18.62 23.05 -7.90
C GLN A 284 -17.45 23.88 -8.44
N ALA A 285 -16.52 24.29 -7.57
CA ALA A 285 -15.35 25.06 -8.00
C ALA A 285 -14.34 24.24 -8.83
N GLN A 286 -14.31 22.91 -8.66
CA GLN A 286 -13.28 22.03 -9.24
C GLN A 286 -13.87 20.82 -9.97
N THR A 287 -15.08 20.95 -10.52
CA THR A 287 -15.81 19.84 -11.15
C THR A 287 -14.99 19.14 -12.24
N ALA A 288 -14.24 19.91 -13.04
CA ALA A 288 -13.35 19.36 -14.07
C ALA A 288 -12.27 18.44 -13.49
N LYS A 289 -11.62 18.84 -12.38
CA LYS A 289 -10.60 18.02 -11.69
C LYS A 289 -11.20 16.74 -11.11
N PHE A 290 -12.39 16.82 -10.50
CA PHE A 290 -13.08 15.61 -10.01
C PHE A 290 -13.50 14.68 -11.14
N ARG A 291 -13.84 15.23 -12.31
CA ARG A 291 -14.13 14.43 -13.51
C ARG A 291 -12.87 13.76 -14.06
N GLU A 292 -11.71 14.41 -13.98
CA GLU A 292 -10.42 13.78 -14.29
C GLU A 292 -10.10 12.62 -13.35
N ILE A 293 -10.38 12.78 -12.04
CA ILE A 293 -10.30 11.66 -11.10
C ILE A 293 -11.22 10.52 -11.58
N LEU A 294 -12.50 10.78 -11.87
CA LEU A 294 -13.40 9.73 -12.34
C LEU A 294 -12.86 8.97 -13.56
N LYS A 295 -12.31 9.70 -14.53
CA LYS A 295 -11.70 9.15 -15.76
C LYS A 295 -10.39 8.39 -15.51
N GLY A 296 -9.73 8.62 -14.37
CA GLY A 296 -8.52 7.89 -13.96
C GLY A 296 -8.80 6.46 -13.53
N PHE A 297 -10.07 6.09 -13.32
CA PHE A 297 -10.46 4.72 -13.05
C PHE A 297 -10.47 3.86 -14.33
N SER A 298 -9.90 2.66 -14.24
CA SER A 298 -9.93 1.68 -15.32
C SER A 298 -10.03 0.26 -14.76
N THR A 299 -10.69 -0.60 -15.52
CA THR A 299 -10.69 -2.04 -15.25
C THR A 299 -9.57 -2.68 -16.05
N VAL A 300 -8.69 -3.39 -15.35
CA VAL A 300 -7.70 -4.24 -16.00
C VAL A 300 -8.44 -5.51 -16.38
N ASN A 301 -8.57 -5.77 -17.68
CA ASN A 301 -9.11 -7.03 -18.18
C ASN A 301 -8.16 -8.16 -17.75
N GLY A 302 -8.33 -8.66 -16.53
CA GLY A 302 -7.84 -9.98 -16.17
C GLY A 302 -8.60 -10.96 -17.04
N ALA A 303 -7.86 -11.79 -17.79
CA ALA A 303 -8.42 -12.96 -18.44
C ALA A 303 -9.10 -13.80 -17.36
N ASP A 304 -10.42 -13.67 -17.29
CA ASP A 304 -11.32 -14.52 -16.51
C ASP A 304 -11.72 -15.71 -17.39
#